data_AF-A0A517TBK8-F1
#
_entry.id   AF-A0A517TBK8-F1
#
_cell.length_a   1.000
_cell.length_b   1.000
_cell.length_c   1.000
_cell.angle_alpha   90.00
_cell.angle_beta   90.00
_cell.angle_gamma   90.00
#
_symmetry.space_group_name_H-M   'P 1'
#
loop_
_entity.id
_entity.type
_entity.pdbx_description
1 polymer ?
#
loop_
_entity_poly.entity_id
_entity_poly.type
_entity_poly.pdbx_seq_one_letter_code
_entity_poly.pdbx_strand_id
1 'polypeptide(L)'
;MKRLTGVLMLTSLPSLLLAGCAPAPPDHIVDEATGTEKIKVEFTGGHDTNPVDHGRPVVLIAAALGVPSEVFRDAFSRVKPAPAGTSPSHDRVHENKRVLMEALGPHGITNERLDEVSNYYRYVRSRGELWPTEPALVYALIEDGKIVGFEIINGGSGYSSPPVAVVPGWETQPLQVELAYGDTFETNGSVQSITSEEVN
;
A
#
# COMPACT_ATOMS: atom_id res chain seq x y z
N MET A 1 -44.28 7.91 -62.53
CA MET A 1 -42.84 7.60 -62.63
C MET A 1 -42.37 7.00 -61.31
N LYS A 2 -42.01 5.70 -61.33
CA LYS A 2 -41.54 4.90 -60.20
C LYS A 2 -40.11 5.31 -59.82
N ARG A 3 -39.78 5.42 -58.52
CA ARG A 3 -38.38 5.51 -58.06
C ARG A 3 -38.04 4.27 -57.25
N LEU A 4 -36.95 3.63 -57.68
CA LEU A 4 -36.41 2.39 -57.18
C LEU A 4 -35.73 2.56 -55.82
N THR A 5 -35.98 1.54 -55.01
CA THR A 5 -35.29 1.00 -53.84
C THR A 5 -33.76 1.11 -53.89
N GLY A 6 -33.15 1.58 -52.81
CA GLY A 6 -31.72 1.44 -52.53
C GLY A 6 -31.53 1.02 -51.07
N VAL A 7 -31.17 -0.24 -50.86
CA VAL A 7 -30.84 -0.84 -49.56
C VAL A 7 -29.38 -0.52 -49.26
N LEU A 8 -29.09 0.14 -48.13
CA LEU A 8 -27.74 0.32 -47.62
C LEU A 8 -27.57 -0.60 -46.39
N MET A 9 -26.82 -1.69 -46.56
CA MET A 9 -26.42 -2.60 -45.49
C MET A 9 -25.34 -1.92 -44.63
N LEU A 10 -25.65 -1.69 -43.35
CA LEU A 10 -24.72 -1.20 -42.34
C LEU A 10 -24.01 -2.42 -41.73
N THR A 11 -22.78 -2.72 -42.16
CA THR A 11 -21.95 -3.75 -41.55
C THR A 11 -21.30 -3.20 -40.28
N SER A 12 -21.83 -3.62 -39.13
CA SER A 12 -21.23 -3.46 -37.81
C SER A 12 -19.90 -4.21 -37.74
N LEU A 13 -18.78 -3.49 -37.59
CA LEU A 13 -17.50 -4.09 -37.18
C LEU A 13 -17.56 -4.45 -35.69
N PRO A 14 -17.17 -5.67 -35.28
CA PRO A 14 -16.96 -5.97 -33.88
C PRO A 14 -15.63 -5.36 -33.43
N SER A 15 -15.68 -4.40 -32.51
CA SER A 15 -14.51 -3.93 -31.77
C SER A 15 -13.94 -5.08 -30.93
N LEU A 16 -12.81 -5.62 -31.37
CA LEU A 16 -12.02 -6.61 -30.64
C LEU A 16 -11.28 -5.86 -29.51
N LEU A 17 -11.79 -5.94 -28.28
CA LEU A 17 -11.02 -5.55 -27.10
C LEU A 17 -9.87 -6.54 -26.92
N LEU A 18 -8.68 -6.18 -27.40
CA LEU A 18 -7.44 -6.79 -26.96
C LEU A 18 -7.23 -6.36 -25.50
N ALA A 19 -7.49 -7.28 -24.57
CA ALA A 19 -7.00 -7.17 -23.19
C ALA A 19 -5.46 -7.25 -23.25
N GLY A 20 -4.82 -6.10 -23.43
CA GLY A 20 -3.37 -5.97 -23.43
C GLY A 20 -2.84 -6.25 -22.05
N CYS A 21 -2.20 -7.39 -21.88
CA CYS A 21 -1.32 -7.65 -20.73
C CYS A 21 -0.15 -6.67 -20.87
N ALA A 22 -0.08 -5.64 -20.03
CA ALA A 22 1.06 -4.73 -20.01
C ALA A 22 2.31 -5.54 -19.63
N PRO A 23 3.46 -5.35 -20.32
CA PRO A 23 4.69 -6.04 -19.95
C PRO A 23 5.16 -5.59 -18.56
N ALA A 24 5.75 -6.52 -17.80
CA ALA A 24 6.34 -6.21 -16.51
C ALA A 24 7.45 -5.14 -16.65
N PRO A 25 7.66 -4.27 -15.63
CA PRO A 25 8.75 -3.31 -15.65
C PRO A 25 10.10 -4.03 -15.81
N PRO A 26 11.01 -3.54 -16.66
CA PRO A 26 12.32 -4.15 -16.84
C PRO A 26 13.16 -4.02 -15.56
N ASP A 27 13.93 -5.07 -15.24
CA ASP A 27 14.78 -5.07 -14.04
C ASP A 27 16.05 -4.24 -14.18
N HIS A 28 16.47 -3.98 -15.43
CA HIS A 28 17.66 -3.19 -15.76
C HIS A 28 17.41 -2.36 -17.03
N ILE A 29 17.70 -1.07 -16.98
CA ILE A 29 17.60 -0.12 -18.09
C ILE A 29 18.94 0.61 -18.21
N VAL A 30 19.54 0.63 -19.40
CA VAL A 30 20.72 1.46 -19.68
C VAL A 30 20.27 2.67 -20.50
N ASP A 31 20.53 3.88 -20.03
CA ASP A 31 20.40 5.08 -20.86
C ASP A 31 21.73 5.35 -21.56
N GLU A 32 21.85 4.93 -22.82
CA GLU A 32 23.07 5.12 -23.62
C GLU A 32 23.41 6.60 -23.88
N ALA A 33 22.44 7.52 -23.73
CA ALA A 33 22.67 8.95 -23.95
C ALA A 33 23.34 9.63 -22.74
N THR A 34 23.04 9.16 -21.53
CA THR A 34 23.62 9.71 -20.29
C THR A 34 24.70 8.83 -19.69
N GLY A 35 24.81 7.57 -20.11
CA GLY A 35 25.66 6.58 -19.47
C GLY A 35 25.15 6.13 -18.10
N THR A 36 23.93 6.53 -17.73
CA THR A 36 23.29 6.17 -16.46
C THR A 36 22.64 4.81 -16.58
N GLU A 37 22.99 3.91 -15.67
CA GLU A 37 22.36 2.61 -15.52
C GLU A 37 21.26 2.68 -14.45
N LYS A 38 20.10 2.09 -14.72
CA LYS A 38 19.00 1.96 -13.76
C LYS A 38 18.80 0.50 -13.43
N ILE A 39 19.04 0.14 -12.17
CA ILE A 39 18.78 -1.21 -11.66
C ILE A 39 17.58 -1.16 -10.73
N LYS A 40 16.61 -2.03 -10.97
CA LYS A 40 15.42 -2.13 -10.11
C LYS A 40 15.82 -2.61 -8.72
N VAL A 41 15.30 -1.91 -7.71
CA VAL A 41 15.49 -2.25 -6.30
C VAL A 41 14.54 -3.39 -5.94
N GLU A 42 15.07 -4.41 -5.26
CA GLU A 42 14.29 -5.51 -4.72
C GLU A 42 13.92 -5.22 -3.26
N PHE A 43 12.63 -5.30 -2.94
CA PHE A 43 12.11 -5.13 -1.59
C PHE A 43 11.66 -6.47 -1.01
N THR A 44 12.00 -6.72 0.25
CA THR A 44 11.51 -7.87 1.01
C THR A 44 11.00 -7.44 2.40
N GLY A 45 9.99 -8.14 2.92
CA GLY A 45 9.40 -7.81 4.23
C GLY A 45 8.53 -6.53 4.20
N GLY A 46 8.64 -5.71 5.25
CA GLY A 46 7.94 -4.42 5.38
C GLY A 46 6.49 -4.49 5.88
N HIS A 47 6.06 -5.65 6.39
CA HIS A 47 4.71 -5.88 6.87
C HIS A 47 4.68 -6.33 8.34
N ASP A 48 5.76 -6.07 9.07
CA ASP A 48 5.82 -6.36 10.50
C ASP A 48 4.95 -5.37 11.24
N THR A 49 4.14 -5.89 12.17
CA THR A 49 3.31 -5.08 13.05
C THR A 49 4.01 -4.90 14.39
N ASN A 50 3.77 -3.78 15.06
CA ASN A 50 4.25 -3.62 16.43
C ASN A 50 3.69 -4.75 17.32
N PRO A 51 4.50 -5.42 18.16
CA PRO A 51 4.04 -6.52 19.00
C PRO A 51 2.82 -6.18 19.88
N VAL A 52 2.70 -4.92 20.33
CA VAL A 52 1.56 -4.46 21.14
C VAL A 52 0.24 -4.45 20.37
N ASP A 53 0.30 -4.40 19.04
CA ASP A 53 -0.87 -4.37 18.16
C ASP A 53 -1.40 -5.78 17.85
N HIS A 54 -0.73 -6.83 18.39
CA HIS A 54 -1.13 -8.24 18.28
C HIS A 54 -1.38 -8.71 16.85
N GLY A 55 -0.58 -8.20 15.90
CA GLY A 55 -0.72 -8.50 14.48
C GLY A 55 -1.67 -7.55 13.74
N ARG A 56 -2.11 -6.42 14.29
CA ARG A 56 -2.87 -5.42 13.52
C ARG A 56 -1.94 -4.35 12.97
N PRO A 57 -2.13 -3.88 11.72
CA PRO A 57 -1.37 -2.77 11.16
C PRO A 57 -1.89 -1.43 11.69
N VAL A 58 -1.78 -1.20 12.99
CA VAL A 58 -2.35 0.01 13.63
C VAL A 58 -1.75 1.29 13.06
N VAL A 59 -0.48 1.28 12.66
CA VAL A 59 0.14 2.45 12.01
C VAL A 59 -0.59 2.87 10.74
N LEU A 60 -1.01 1.89 9.91
CA LEU A 60 -1.78 2.14 8.68
C LEU A 60 -3.20 2.60 9.02
N ILE A 61 -3.86 1.94 9.96
CA ILE A 61 -5.24 2.27 10.35
C ILE A 61 -5.31 3.67 10.96
N ALA A 62 -4.40 4.00 11.87
CA ALA A 62 -4.37 5.30 12.53
C ALA A 62 -4.07 6.43 11.53
N ALA A 63 -3.10 6.22 10.64
CA ALA A 63 -2.80 7.15 9.57
C ALA A 63 -3.99 7.35 8.61
N ALA A 64 -4.66 6.25 8.23
CA ALA A 64 -5.87 6.28 7.41
C ALA A 64 -7.02 7.07 8.06
N LEU A 65 -7.04 7.12 9.39
CA LEU A 65 -7.99 7.90 10.19
C LEU A 65 -7.52 9.32 10.51
N GLY A 66 -6.31 9.69 10.11
CA GLY A 66 -5.73 11.01 10.39
C GLY A 66 -5.38 11.24 11.87
N VAL A 67 -5.10 10.17 12.62
CA VAL A 67 -4.73 10.26 14.05
C VAL A 67 -3.40 9.57 14.35
N PRO A 68 -2.70 9.98 15.41
CA PRO A 68 -1.52 9.26 15.88
C PRO A 68 -1.87 7.82 16.31
N SER A 69 -0.90 6.91 16.15
CA SER A 69 -1.11 5.49 16.46
C SER A 69 -1.45 5.25 17.93
N GLU A 70 -0.87 6.04 18.85
CA GLU A 70 -1.15 5.98 20.28
C GLU A 70 -2.59 6.38 20.63
N VAL A 71 -3.17 7.35 19.92
CA VAL A 71 -4.57 7.74 20.09
C VAL A 71 -5.49 6.59 19.70
N PHE A 72 -5.20 5.94 18.57
CA PHE A 72 -5.95 4.78 18.13
C PHE A 72 -5.79 3.59 19.09
N ARG A 73 -4.57 3.31 19.58
CA ARG A 73 -4.31 2.25 20.56
C ARG A 73 -5.08 2.48 21.86
N ASP A 74 -5.07 3.70 22.37
CA ASP A 74 -5.80 4.05 23.58
C ASP A 74 -7.31 3.84 23.40
N ALA A 75 -7.89 4.31 22.30
CA ALA A 75 -9.29 4.09 21.97
C ALA A 75 -9.64 2.58 21.91
N PHE A 76 -8.82 1.78 21.24
CA PHE A 76 -9.04 0.33 21.12
C PHE A 76 -8.76 -0.46 22.40
N SER A 77 -7.92 0.05 23.31
CA SER A 77 -7.71 -0.58 24.62
C SER A 77 -8.97 -0.60 25.48
N ARG A 78 -9.91 0.32 25.20
CA ARG A 78 -11.18 0.49 25.94
C ARG A 78 -12.28 -0.44 25.43
N VAL A 79 -12.13 -1.01 24.23
CA VAL A 79 -13.13 -1.94 23.68
C VAL A 79 -12.98 -3.35 24.27
N LYS A 80 -14.09 -4.08 24.33
CA LYS A 80 -14.11 -5.47 24.79
C LYS A 80 -14.45 -6.39 23.62
N PRO A 81 -13.45 -6.85 22.84
CA PRO A 81 -13.70 -7.72 21.70
C PRO A 81 -14.30 -9.07 22.14
N ALA A 82 -14.96 -9.75 21.20
CA ALA A 82 -15.38 -11.13 21.41
C ALA A 82 -14.16 -12.05 21.54
N PRO A 83 -14.25 -13.16 22.30
CA PRO A 83 -13.25 -14.21 22.28
C PRO A 83 -12.91 -14.65 20.85
N ALA A 84 -11.65 -15.00 20.61
CA ALA A 84 -11.22 -15.49 19.31
C ALA A 84 -12.09 -16.68 18.85
N GLY A 85 -12.53 -16.64 17.59
CA GLY A 85 -13.41 -17.66 17.01
C GLY A 85 -14.89 -17.53 17.36
N THR A 86 -15.30 -16.49 18.11
CA THR A 86 -16.71 -16.22 18.41
C THR A 86 -17.18 -14.90 17.80
N SER A 87 -18.46 -14.84 17.43
CA SER A 87 -19.07 -13.60 16.98
C SER A 87 -19.52 -12.76 18.18
N PRO A 88 -19.26 -11.44 18.20
CA PRO A 88 -19.77 -10.56 19.25
C PRO A 88 -21.30 -10.52 19.21
N SER A 89 -21.94 -10.37 20.39
CA SER A 89 -23.38 -10.07 20.44
C SER A 89 -23.63 -8.67 19.87
N HIS A 90 -24.86 -8.43 19.40
CA HIS A 90 -25.27 -7.13 18.87
C HIS A 90 -25.03 -6.00 19.89
N ASP A 91 -25.46 -6.19 21.14
CA ASP A 91 -25.25 -5.21 22.22
C ASP A 91 -23.77 -4.92 22.47
N ARG A 92 -22.89 -5.94 22.34
CA ARG A 92 -21.45 -5.76 22.49
C ARG A 92 -20.86 -4.94 21.34
N VAL A 93 -21.33 -5.18 20.11
CA VAL A 93 -20.91 -4.37 18.95
C VAL A 93 -21.28 -2.92 19.18
N HIS A 94 -22.53 -2.63 19.57
CA HIS A 94 -22.99 -1.26 19.86
C HIS A 94 -22.21 -0.60 20.98
N GLU A 95 -21.94 -1.31 22.08
CA GLU A 95 -21.20 -0.75 23.21
C GLU A 95 -19.74 -0.46 22.84
N ASN A 96 -19.06 -1.38 22.16
CA ASN A 96 -17.69 -1.13 21.69
C ASN A 96 -17.64 0.05 20.72
N LYS A 97 -18.65 0.15 19.85
CA LYS A 97 -18.79 1.23 18.88
C LYS A 97 -18.99 2.58 19.57
N ARG A 98 -19.85 2.63 20.59
CA ARG A 98 -20.05 3.81 21.43
C ARG A 98 -18.73 4.26 22.09
N VAL A 99 -17.99 3.33 22.67
CA VAL A 99 -16.68 3.59 23.30
C VAL A 99 -15.66 4.13 22.30
N LEU A 100 -15.58 3.55 21.10
CA LEU A 100 -14.67 4.04 20.05
C LEU A 100 -15.05 5.45 19.62
N MET A 101 -16.33 5.75 19.46
CA MET A 101 -16.79 7.08 19.04
C MET A 101 -16.64 8.14 20.12
N GLU A 102 -16.73 7.77 21.40
CA GLU A 102 -16.42 8.66 22.50
C GLU A 102 -14.94 9.10 22.49
N ALA A 103 -14.03 8.18 22.13
CA ALA A 103 -12.59 8.46 22.07
C ALA A 103 -12.14 9.11 20.75
N LEU A 104 -12.66 8.66 19.61
CA LEU A 104 -12.20 9.06 18.27
C LEU A 104 -13.03 10.22 17.67
N GLY A 105 -14.29 10.37 18.08
CA GLY A 105 -15.17 11.45 17.61
C GLY A 105 -14.59 12.86 17.82
N PRO A 106 -13.93 13.17 18.95
CA PRO A 106 -13.24 14.45 19.14
C PRO A 106 -12.12 14.76 18.12
N HIS A 107 -11.61 13.73 17.44
CA HIS A 107 -10.62 13.86 16.37
C HIS A 107 -11.26 13.98 14.98
N GLY A 108 -12.58 14.15 14.89
CA GLY A 108 -13.31 14.27 13.63
C GLY A 108 -13.59 12.94 12.93
N ILE A 109 -13.30 11.81 13.57
CA ILE A 109 -13.55 10.49 13.00
C ILE A 109 -15.03 10.16 13.10
N THR A 110 -15.65 9.90 11.96
CA THR A 110 -17.02 9.40 11.90
C THR A 110 -17.06 7.89 12.07
N ASN A 111 -18.24 7.40 12.40
CA ASN A 111 -18.45 5.98 12.43
C ASN A 111 -18.20 5.32 11.06
N GLU A 112 -18.72 5.94 10.01
CA GLU A 112 -18.64 5.43 8.65
C GLU A 112 -17.18 5.33 8.21
N ARG A 113 -16.36 6.34 8.54
CA ARG A 113 -14.93 6.32 8.24
C ARG A 113 -14.18 5.25 9.04
N LEU A 114 -14.52 5.06 10.32
CA LEU A 114 -13.93 4.00 11.13
C LEU A 114 -14.25 2.60 10.57
N ASP A 115 -15.51 2.37 10.19
CA ASP A 115 -15.94 1.11 9.58
C ASP A 115 -15.24 0.89 8.23
N GLU A 116 -15.15 1.90 7.38
CA GLU A 116 -14.44 1.87 6.09
C GLU A 116 -12.97 1.45 6.27
N VAL A 117 -12.20 2.17 7.07
CA VAL A 117 -10.77 1.91 7.28
C VAL A 117 -10.56 0.53 7.93
N SER A 118 -11.34 0.20 8.96
CA SER A 118 -11.21 -1.08 9.66
C SER A 118 -11.53 -2.28 8.77
N ASN A 119 -12.45 -2.11 7.82
CA ASN A 119 -12.79 -3.14 6.84
C ASN A 119 -11.70 -3.26 5.77
N TYR A 120 -11.12 -2.14 5.30
CA TYR A 120 -10.03 -2.16 4.32
C TYR A 120 -8.82 -2.96 4.83
N TYR A 121 -8.37 -2.73 6.05
CA TYR A 121 -7.23 -3.44 6.64
C TYR A 121 -7.59 -4.75 7.35
N ARG A 122 -8.83 -5.24 7.19
CA ARG A 122 -9.25 -6.52 7.76
C ARG A 122 -8.60 -7.66 7.00
N TYR A 123 -7.95 -8.57 7.72
CA TYR A 123 -7.31 -9.71 7.10
C TYR A 123 -7.29 -10.93 8.03
N VAL A 124 -7.13 -12.13 7.46
CA VAL A 124 -7.13 -13.39 8.22
C VAL A 124 -5.72 -13.94 8.35
N ARG A 125 -5.04 -13.56 9.44
CA ARG A 125 -3.68 -14.04 9.77
C ARG A 125 -3.52 -15.55 9.72
N SER A 126 -4.51 -16.31 10.19
CA SER A 126 -4.44 -17.78 10.22
C SER A 126 -4.43 -18.43 8.83
N ARG A 127 -4.82 -17.70 7.78
CA ARG A 127 -4.74 -18.14 6.38
C ARG A 127 -3.47 -17.65 5.67
N GLY A 128 -2.58 -16.96 6.37
CA GLY A 128 -1.41 -16.32 5.76
C GLY A 128 -1.75 -15.15 4.84
N GLU A 129 -2.97 -14.62 4.93
CA GLU A 129 -3.37 -13.42 4.20
C GLU A 129 -2.66 -12.19 4.79
N LEU A 130 -2.51 -11.16 3.98
CA LEU A 130 -2.17 -9.80 4.40
C LEU A 130 -3.36 -8.88 4.12
N TRP A 131 -3.36 -7.70 4.72
CA TRP A 131 -4.21 -6.60 4.25
C TRP A 131 -3.82 -6.22 2.79
N PRO A 132 -4.62 -5.40 2.09
CA PRO A 132 -4.27 -4.95 0.74
C PRO A 132 -2.90 -4.25 0.72
N THR A 133 -2.01 -4.70 -0.15
CA THR A 133 -0.66 -4.15 -0.33
C THR A 133 -0.34 -4.02 -1.81
N GLU A 134 0.53 -3.07 -2.13
CA GLU A 134 1.10 -2.88 -3.45
C GLU A 134 2.62 -2.72 -3.31
N PRO A 135 3.44 -3.51 -4.04
CA PRO A 135 4.88 -3.40 -3.94
C PRO A 135 5.40 -2.09 -4.55
N ALA A 136 6.42 -1.51 -3.94
CA ALA A 136 7.12 -0.35 -4.50
C ALA A 136 7.87 -0.70 -5.80
N LEU A 137 7.92 0.24 -6.73
CA LEU A 137 8.74 0.21 -7.93
C LEU A 137 9.75 1.35 -7.87
N VAL A 138 11.00 0.99 -7.60
CA VAL A 138 12.11 1.94 -7.45
C VAL A 138 13.31 1.46 -8.27
N TYR A 139 14.01 2.40 -8.89
CA TYR A 139 15.28 2.14 -9.57
C TYR A 139 16.41 2.83 -8.83
N ALA A 140 17.51 2.13 -8.60
CA ALA A 140 18.80 2.74 -8.24
C ALA A 140 19.42 3.31 -9.51
N LEU A 141 19.93 4.54 -9.42
CA LEU A 141 20.63 5.23 -10.49
C LEU A 141 22.13 5.01 -10.28
N ILE A 142 22.81 4.49 -11.29
CA ILE A 142 24.22 4.13 -11.26
C ILE A 142 24.98 4.91 -12.31
N GLU A 143 26.04 5.57 -11.88
CA GLU A 143 26.98 6.30 -12.74
C GLU A 143 28.41 5.97 -12.31
N ASP A 144 29.28 5.70 -13.28
CA ASP A 144 30.69 5.34 -13.05
C ASP A 144 30.89 4.22 -12.01
N GLY A 145 29.95 3.25 -11.98
CA GLY A 145 29.99 2.17 -11.00
C GLY A 145 29.82 2.66 -9.56
N LYS A 146 29.01 3.71 -9.33
CA LYS A 146 28.51 4.16 -8.02
C LYS A 146 27.00 4.38 -8.06
N ILE A 147 26.28 4.04 -6.99
CA ILE A 147 24.89 4.47 -6.81
C ILE A 147 24.92 5.97 -6.53
N VAL A 148 24.27 6.77 -7.39
CA VAL A 148 24.18 8.23 -7.26
C VAL A 148 22.80 8.69 -6.78
N GLY A 149 21.81 7.80 -6.76
CA GLY A 149 20.48 8.11 -6.24
C GLY A 149 19.46 7.00 -6.48
N PHE A 150 18.20 7.32 -6.15
CA PHE A 150 17.06 6.43 -6.34
C PHE A 150 15.92 7.19 -7.02
N GLU A 151 15.29 6.54 -8.00
CA GLU A 151 14.11 7.03 -8.71
C GLU A 151 12.90 6.18 -8.28
N ILE A 152 12.01 6.77 -7.49
CA ILE A 152 10.77 6.14 -7.05
C ILE A 152 9.70 6.38 -8.11
N ILE A 153 9.33 5.34 -8.86
CA ILE A 153 8.26 5.39 -9.86
C ILE A 153 6.90 5.20 -9.19
N ASN A 154 6.83 4.28 -8.23
CA ASN A 154 5.67 4.03 -7.38
C ASN A 154 6.16 3.64 -5.98
N GLY A 155 5.71 4.33 -4.93
CA GLY A 155 6.08 4.02 -3.55
C GLY A 155 5.41 2.76 -2.99
N GLY A 156 4.44 2.20 -3.70
CA GLY A 156 3.61 1.10 -3.22
C GLY A 156 2.67 1.54 -2.10
N SER A 157 2.08 0.56 -1.42
CA SER A 157 1.20 0.78 -0.27
C SER A 157 1.13 -0.42 0.65
N GLY A 158 0.71 -0.16 1.89
CA GLY A 158 0.47 -1.18 2.89
C GLY A 158 1.71 -1.64 3.65
N TYR A 159 2.86 -0.98 3.51
CA TYR A 159 4.02 -1.25 4.37
C TYR A 159 3.73 -0.75 5.80
N SER A 160 3.77 -1.63 6.79
CA SER A 160 3.60 -1.29 8.21
C SER A 160 4.93 -1.19 8.97
N SER A 161 6.02 -1.61 8.33
CA SER A 161 7.39 -1.45 8.78
C SER A 161 8.28 -1.18 7.57
N PRO A 162 9.46 -0.53 7.73
CA PRO A 162 10.40 -0.38 6.63
C PRO A 162 10.78 -1.74 6.01
N PRO A 163 10.63 -1.93 4.69
CA PRO A 163 11.10 -3.14 4.02
C PRO A 163 12.64 -3.14 3.93
N VAL A 164 13.21 -4.32 3.74
CA VAL A 164 14.62 -4.47 3.36
C VAL A 164 14.74 -4.22 1.87
N ALA A 165 15.59 -3.28 1.47
CA ALA A 165 15.83 -2.94 0.08
C ALA A 165 17.24 -3.34 -0.36
N VAL A 166 17.35 -3.98 -1.53
CA VAL A 166 18.60 -4.48 -2.11
C VAL A 166 18.68 -4.07 -3.57
N VAL A 167 19.88 -3.66 -4.01
CA VAL A 167 20.17 -3.46 -5.44
C VAL A 167 20.92 -4.71 -5.94
N PRO A 168 20.33 -5.50 -6.86
CA PRO A 168 20.99 -6.69 -7.38
C PRO A 168 22.37 -6.38 -7.97
N GLY A 169 23.37 -7.22 -7.67
CA GLY A 169 24.76 -7.04 -8.11
C GLY A 169 25.57 -6.02 -7.31
N TRP A 170 24.98 -5.42 -6.26
CA TRP A 170 25.61 -4.42 -5.42
C TRP A 170 25.65 -4.87 -3.96
N GLU A 171 26.86 -5.14 -3.46
CA GLU A 171 27.10 -5.37 -2.03
C GLU A 171 27.13 -4.04 -1.27
N THR A 172 26.00 -3.34 -1.23
CA THR A 172 25.87 -2.14 -0.41
C THR A 172 25.37 -2.50 0.98
N GLN A 173 25.75 -1.68 1.96
CA GLN A 173 25.17 -1.67 3.30
C GLN A 173 23.63 -1.57 3.24
N PRO A 174 22.90 -1.98 4.30
CA PRO A 174 21.44 -1.95 4.29
C PRO A 174 20.95 -0.55 3.93
N LEU A 175 20.21 -0.46 2.84
CA LEU A 175 19.55 0.78 2.43
C LEU A 175 18.51 1.14 3.50
N GLN A 176 18.51 2.39 3.92
CA GLN A 176 17.47 2.90 4.81
C GLN A 176 16.27 3.32 3.98
N VAL A 177 15.11 2.76 4.30
CA VAL A 177 13.84 3.05 3.65
C VAL A 177 12.97 3.85 4.60
N GLU A 178 12.56 5.04 4.18
CA GLU A 178 11.58 5.86 4.90
C GLU A 178 10.20 5.63 4.30
N LEU A 179 9.19 5.53 5.17
CA LEU A 179 7.79 5.33 4.77
C LEU A 179 6.97 6.58 5.05
N ALA A 180 6.07 6.91 4.11
CA ALA A 180 5.01 7.89 4.31
C ALA A 180 3.70 7.19 4.71
N TYR A 181 3.04 7.75 5.71
CA TYR A 181 1.73 7.31 6.18
C TYR A 181 0.71 8.44 5.99
N GLY A 182 -0.48 8.10 5.49
CA GLY A 182 -1.50 9.08 5.13
C GLY A 182 -2.92 8.50 5.14
N ASP A 183 -3.88 9.32 4.73
CA ASP A 183 -5.32 8.99 4.76
C ASP A 183 -5.82 8.26 3.50
N THR A 184 -5.03 8.26 2.43
CA THR A 184 -5.35 7.69 1.12
C THR A 184 -4.85 6.24 1.04
N PHE A 185 -5.75 5.29 0.81
CA PHE A 185 -5.44 3.85 0.92
C PHE A 185 -4.36 3.38 -0.05
N GLU A 186 -4.38 3.90 -1.28
CA GLU A 186 -3.50 3.51 -2.38
C GLU A 186 -2.06 3.97 -2.18
N THR A 187 -1.81 4.88 -1.23
CA THR A 187 -0.47 5.43 -0.96
C THR A 187 -0.11 5.38 0.53
N ASN A 188 -0.95 4.80 1.39
CA ASN A 188 -0.68 4.74 2.82
C ASN A 188 0.33 3.64 3.14
N GLY A 189 1.41 4.00 3.83
CA GLY A 189 2.56 3.11 4.03
C GLY A 189 3.32 2.90 2.73
N SER A 190 3.64 3.99 2.01
CA SER A 190 4.41 3.98 0.77
C SER A 190 5.88 4.30 1.04
N VAL A 191 6.80 3.76 0.24
CA VAL A 191 8.21 4.18 0.22
C VAL A 191 8.31 5.64 -0.20
N GLN A 192 8.82 6.50 0.69
CA GLN A 192 8.98 7.93 0.47
C GLN A 192 10.40 8.30 0.07
N SER A 193 11.40 7.68 0.72
CA SER A 193 12.80 7.94 0.43
C SER A 193 13.63 6.68 0.68
N ILE A 194 14.78 6.61 -0.03
CA ILE A 194 15.79 5.57 0.16
C ILE A 194 17.14 6.25 0.23
N THR A 195 17.93 5.92 1.25
CA THR A 195 19.28 6.44 1.42
C THR A 195 20.26 5.31 1.66
N SER A 196 21.42 5.37 1.02
CA SER A 196 22.57 4.56 1.39
C SER A 196 23.32 5.25 2.53
N GLU A 197 23.54 4.56 3.64
CA GLU A 197 24.51 5.05 4.63
C GLU A 197 25.92 4.97 4.02
N GLU A 198 26.46 6.10 3.58
CA GLU A 198 27.90 6.22 3.38
C GLU A 198 28.55 6.17 4.77
N VAL A 199 29.17 5.04 5.10
CA VAL A 199 30.09 4.99 6.25
C VAL A 199 31.31 5.83 5.87
N ASN A 200 31.34 7.05 6.42
CA ASN A 200 32.55 7.88 6.50
C ASN A 200 33.71 7.11 7.14
#